data_AF-A0A1M4VE86-F1
#
_entry.id   AF-A0A1M4VE86-F1
#
_cell.length_a   1.000
_cell.length_b   1.000
_cell.length_c   1.000
_cell.angle_alpha   90.00
_cell.angle_beta   90.00
_cell.angle_gamma   90.00
#
_symmetry.space_group_name_H-M   'P 1'
#
loop_
_entity.id
_entity.type
_entity.pdbx_description
1 polymer ?
#
loop_
_entity_poly.entity_id
_entity_poly.type
_entity_poly.pdbx_seq_one_letter_code
_entity_poly.pdbx_strand_id
1 'polypeptide(L)'
;MKIFNVQPIKVIEYIYNEEHLVKSNTDWNYESGFEFIGKKVQPLNTMFILFHILYCVGSTHEKEIITPTGPGKHTIEFSFIAGEDVFISYRSSCQFDFESEGFDADVASITDFLADYQAHTQSFFRQYGFNSIIKLEEESRMRHTLKADAIIAIDNLRENNMYEF
;
A
#
# COMPACT_ATOMS: atom_id res chain seq x y z
N MET A 1 -7.21 -17.44 10.07
CA MET A 1 -8.41 -16.73 9.59
C MET A 1 -8.95 -17.51 8.45
N LYS A 2 -10.18 -17.96 8.61
CA LYS A 2 -10.86 -18.70 7.57
C LYS A 2 -11.45 -17.71 6.58
N ILE A 3 -10.72 -17.50 5.47
CA ILE A 3 -11.11 -16.61 4.37
C ILE A 3 -11.96 -17.39 3.36
N PHE A 4 -13.08 -16.82 2.93
CA PHE A 4 -13.98 -17.41 1.93
C PHE A 4 -14.71 -16.33 1.12
N ASN A 5 -15.45 -16.76 0.08
CA ASN A 5 -16.17 -15.86 -0.85
C ASN A 5 -15.30 -14.73 -1.44
N VAL A 6 -14.02 -15.03 -1.68
CA VAL A 6 -13.05 -14.07 -2.22
C VAL A 6 -13.54 -13.55 -3.56
N GLN A 7 -13.74 -12.25 -3.64
CA GLN A 7 -14.02 -11.59 -4.91
C GLN A 7 -12.72 -11.44 -5.71
N PRO A 8 -12.76 -11.52 -7.05
CA PRO A 8 -11.56 -11.30 -7.86
C PRO A 8 -10.95 -9.92 -7.59
N ILE A 9 -9.62 -9.84 -7.63
CA ILE A 9 -8.90 -8.57 -7.60
C ILE A 9 -9.30 -7.76 -8.83
N LYS A 10 -9.76 -6.52 -8.62
CA LYS A 10 -10.17 -5.59 -9.67
C LYS A 10 -9.23 -4.41 -9.71
N VAL A 11 -8.61 -4.16 -10.85
CA VAL A 11 -7.90 -2.90 -11.09
C VAL A 11 -8.95 -1.81 -11.27
N ILE A 12 -8.94 -0.82 -10.40
CA ILE A 12 -9.88 0.31 -10.41
C ILE A 12 -9.25 1.58 -10.98
N GLU A 13 -7.92 1.68 -10.97
CA GLU A 13 -7.18 2.77 -11.58
C GLU A 13 -5.87 2.24 -12.14
N TYR A 14 -5.53 2.67 -13.36
CA TYR A 14 -4.22 2.46 -13.94
C TYR A 14 -3.88 3.65 -14.84
N ILE A 15 -2.87 4.42 -14.44
CA ILE A 15 -2.30 5.55 -15.16
C ILE A 15 -0.85 5.21 -15.46
N TYR A 16 -0.44 5.41 -16.71
CA TYR A 16 0.94 5.32 -17.14
C TYR A 16 1.23 6.46 -18.11
N ASN A 17 2.18 7.31 -17.74
CA ASN A 17 2.57 8.48 -18.53
C ASN A 17 3.93 8.25 -19.19
N GLU A 18 3.91 7.83 -20.45
CA GLU A 18 5.12 7.51 -21.23
C GLU A 18 6.08 8.71 -21.34
N GLU A 19 5.55 9.93 -21.39
CA GLU A 19 6.33 11.17 -21.44
C GLU A 19 7.27 11.35 -20.23
N HIS A 20 7.00 10.64 -19.14
CA HIS A 20 7.75 10.68 -17.89
C HIS A 20 8.74 9.52 -17.73
N LEU A 21 8.81 8.60 -18.70
CA LEU A 21 9.68 7.43 -18.66
C LEU A 21 11.17 7.78 -18.52
N VAL A 22 11.62 8.87 -19.15
CA VAL A 22 13.02 9.30 -19.04
C VAL A 22 13.32 9.88 -17.65
N LYS A 23 12.40 10.70 -17.11
CA LYS A 23 12.53 11.37 -15.81
C LYS A 23 12.50 10.39 -14.62
N SER A 24 11.83 9.24 -14.77
CA SER A 24 11.74 8.23 -13.72
C SER A 24 13.10 7.65 -13.29
N ASN A 25 14.14 7.80 -14.12
CA ASN A 25 15.48 7.32 -13.81
C ASN A 25 16.31 8.26 -12.92
N THR A 26 15.86 9.49 -12.67
CA THR A 26 16.66 10.53 -11.98
C THR A 26 15.98 11.09 -10.73
N ASP A 27 14.66 11.24 -10.74
CA ASP A 27 13.86 11.71 -9.58
C ASP A 27 12.70 10.75 -9.37
N TRP A 28 12.65 10.12 -8.20
CA TRP A 28 11.70 9.05 -7.91
C TRP A 28 11.15 9.19 -6.50
N ASN A 29 9.84 9.44 -6.43
CA ASN A 29 9.07 9.21 -5.21
C ASN A 29 8.14 8.01 -5.44
N TYR A 30 8.44 6.91 -4.77
CA TYR A 30 7.71 5.66 -4.87
C TYR A 30 7.01 5.34 -3.56
N GLU A 31 5.70 5.17 -3.63
CA GLU A 31 4.86 4.80 -2.51
C GLU A 31 3.95 3.64 -2.89
N SER A 32 3.76 2.71 -1.96
CA SER A 32 2.89 1.55 -2.13
C SER A 32 2.29 1.18 -0.78
N GLY A 33 1.07 0.67 -0.76
CA GLY A 33 0.50 0.17 0.49
C GLY A 33 -0.84 -0.50 0.36
N PHE A 34 -1.16 -1.28 1.38
CA PHE A 34 -2.49 -1.82 1.60
C PHE A 34 -3.30 -0.89 2.50
N GLU A 35 -4.59 -0.79 2.21
CA GLU A 35 -5.60 -0.19 3.06
C GLU A 35 -6.67 -1.24 3.34
N PHE A 36 -7.10 -1.31 4.60
CA PHE A 36 -8.03 -2.30 5.10
C PHE A 36 -9.27 -1.64 5.66
N ILE A 37 -10.44 -2.18 5.30
CA ILE A 37 -11.72 -1.73 5.84
C ILE A 37 -12.56 -2.96 6.20
N GLY A 38 -12.80 -3.18 7.49
CA GLY A 38 -13.78 -4.12 7.97
C GLY A 38 -15.21 -3.58 7.86
N LYS A 39 -16.15 -4.36 7.31
CA LYS A 39 -17.59 -4.07 7.40
C LYS A 39 -18.40 -5.33 7.67
N LYS A 40 -19.44 -5.18 8.48
CA LYS A 40 -20.47 -6.22 8.65
C LYS A 40 -21.50 -6.10 7.53
N VAL A 41 -21.49 -7.04 6.59
CA VAL A 41 -22.43 -7.11 5.48
C VAL A 41 -23.40 -8.25 5.75
N GLN A 42 -24.60 -7.91 6.24
CA GLN A 42 -25.63 -8.89 6.61
C GLN A 42 -25.13 -9.84 7.74
N PRO A 43 -25.21 -11.20 7.70
CA PRO A 43 -24.65 -12.02 8.79
C PRO A 43 -23.13 -12.19 8.71
N LEU A 44 -22.45 -11.65 7.68
CA LEU A 44 -21.04 -11.91 7.39
C LEU A 44 -20.14 -10.74 7.81
N ASN A 45 -18.96 -11.08 8.29
CA ASN A 45 -17.86 -10.14 8.44
C ASN A 45 -17.08 -10.13 7.13
N THR A 46 -16.99 -8.96 6.49
CA THR A 46 -16.32 -8.79 5.21
C THR A 46 -15.14 -7.83 5.38
N MET A 47 -13.99 -8.19 4.82
CA MET A 47 -12.84 -7.31 4.71
C MET A 47 -12.74 -6.78 3.28
N PHE A 48 -12.60 -5.47 3.14
CA PHE A 48 -12.27 -4.80 1.90
C PHE A 48 -10.79 -4.42 1.94
N ILE A 49 -10.08 -4.76 0.88
CA ILE A 49 -8.65 -4.51 0.73
C ILE A 49 -8.48 -3.62 -0.50
N LEU A 50 -7.85 -2.47 -0.31
CA LEU A 50 -7.34 -1.67 -1.40
C LEU A 50 -5.82 -1.77 -1.41
N PHE A 51 -5.25 -1.86 -2.60
CA PHE A 51 -3.83 -1.77 -2.80
C PHE A 51 -3.55 -0.63 -3.76
N HIS A 52 -2.54 0.18 -3.45
CA HIS A 52 -2.15 1.30 -4.29
C HIS A 52 -0.64 1.32 -4.50
N ILE A 53 -0.24 1.77 -5.69
CA ILE A 53 1.10 2.20 -6.04
C ILE A 53 0.98 3.59 -6.62
N LEU A 54 1.78 4.51 -6.09
CA LEU A 54 1.98 5.84 -6.64
C LEU A 54 3.47 6.04 -6.90
N TYR A 55 3.80 6.34 -8.15
CA TYR A 55 5.14 6.69 -8.57
C TYR A 55 5.10 8.04 -9.26
N CYS A 56 5.63 9.04 -8.58
CA CYS A 56 5.78 10.38 -9.11
C CYS A 56 7.22 10.65 -9.56
N VAL A 57 7.34 11.51 -10.57
CA VAL A 57 8.61 12.04 -11.07
C VAL A 57 8.57 13.56 -11.07
N GLY A 58 9.73 14.18 -11.28
CA GLY A 58 9.87 15.64 -11.26
C GLY A 58 10.38 16.14 -9.91
N SER A 59 10.77 17.41 -9.89
CA SER A 59 11.50 18.00 -8.78
C SER A 59 10.70 17.93 -7.48
N THR A 60 11.23 17.17 -6.52
CA THR A 60 10.89 17.37 -5.12
C THR A 60 11.30 18.79 -4.76
N HIS A 61 10.34 19.68 -4.53
CA HIS A 61 10.66 20.95 -3.89
C HIS A 61 11.04 20.66 -2.45
N GLU A 62 12.33 20.71 -2.14
CA GLU A 62 12.81 20.76 -0.77
C GLU A 62 12.29 22.05 -0.15
N LYS A 63 11.29 21.95 0.72
CA LYS A 63 10.91 23.06 1.56
C LYS A 63 11.70 22.94 2.85
N GLU A 64 12.74 23.77 2.97
CA GLU A 64 13.44 23.97 4.23
C GLU A 64 12.52 24.73 5.19
N ILE A 65 12.00 24.05 6.21
CA ILE A 65 11.24 24.68 7.28
C ILE A 65 12.22 24.99 8.41
N ILE A 66 12.63 26.25 8.49
CA ILE A 66 13.48 26.75 9.57
C ILE A 66 12.58 27.22 10.71
N THR A 67 12.49 26.44 11.78
CA THR A 67 11.70 26.76 12.97
C THR A 67 12.60 27.34 14.05
N PRO A 68 12.42 28.61 14.48
CA PRO A 68 13.18 29.17 15.60
C PRO A 68 12.79 28.47 16.90
N THR A 69 13.78 27.90 17.60
CA THR A 69 13.58 27.25 18.91
C THR A 69 14.17 28.05 20.08
N GLY A 70 14.78 29.20 19.79
CA GLY A 70 15.27 30.14 20.78
C GLY A 70 16.26 31.17 20.20
N PRO A 71 16.82 32.07 21.03
CA PRO A 71 17.84 33.03 20.59
C PRO A 71 19.07 32.30 20.01
N GLY A 72 19.30 32.44 18.70
CA GLY A 72 20.39 31.77 17.98
C GLY A 72 20.21 30.26 17.77
N LYS A 73 19.01 29.71 17.95
CA LYS A 73 18.72 28.28 17.72
C LYS A 73 17.59 28.10 16.70
N HIS A 74 17.85 27.25 15.73
CA HIS A 74 16.90 26.87 14.69
C HIS A 74 16.86 25.35 14.56
N THR A 75 15.67 24.79 14.37
CA THR A 75 15.49 23.43 13.86
C THR A 75 15.22 23.54 12.37
N ILE A 76 15.92 22.73 11.57
CA ILE A 76 15.71 22.64 10.14
C ILE A 76 14.99 21.33 9.88
N GLU A 77 13.76 21.42 9.37
CA GLU A 77 13.00 20.27 8.90
C GLU A 77 12.94 20.29 7.37
N PHE A 78 13.27 19.16 6.76
CA PHE A 78 13.13 18.97 5.32
C PHE A 78 11.78 18.33 5.05
N SER A 79 10.91 19.05 4.34
CA SER A 79 9.66 18.50 3.83
C SER A 79 9.82 18.23 2.34
N PHE A 80 9.57 16.98 1.94
CA PHE A 80 9.51 16.57 0.54
C PHE A 80 8.06 16.66 0.08
N ILE A 81 7.79 17.49 -0.93
CA ILE A 81 6.52 17.45 -1.66
C ILE A 81 6.69 16.39 -2.74
N ALA A 82 5.81 15.38 -2.77
CA ALA A 82 5.78 14.37 -3.82
C ALA A 82 5.79 15.06 -5.20
N GLY A 83 6.61 14.56 -6.13
CA GLY A 83 6.73 15.15 -7.47
C GLY A 83 5.35 15.40 -8.11
N GLU A 84 5.18 16.57 -8.72
CA GLU A 84 3.88 17.01 -9.27
C GLU A 84 3.40 16.15 -10.44
N ASP A 85 4.31 15.43 -11.11
CA ASP A 85 4.02 14.60 -12.28
C ASP A 85 3.85 13.12 -11.90
N VAL A 86 2.62 12.60 -11.98
CA VAL A 86 2.35 11.16 -11.80
C VAL A 86 2.95 10.40 -12.98
N PHE A 87 3.90 9.52 -12.74
CA PHE A 87 4.41 8.60 -13.77
C PHE A 87 3.57 7.32 -13.83
N ILE A 88 3.33 6.71 -12.68
CA ILE A 88 2.44 5.55 -12.54
C ILE A 88 1.50 5.77 -11.35
N SER A 89 0.20 5.56 -11.58
CA SER A 89 -0.75 5.32 -10.51
C SER A 89 -1.45 3.99 -10.78
N TYR A 90 -1.45 3.11 -9.79
CA TYR A 90 -2.16 1.84 -9.86
C TYR A 90 -2.96 1.68 -8.59
N ARG A 91 -4.25 1.37 -8.74
CA ARG A 91 -5.11 1.02 -7.62
C ARG A 91 -5.91 -0.21 -7.96
N SER A 92 -5.93 -1.14 -7.02
CA SER A 92 -6.75 -2.34 -7.12
C SER A 92 -7.51 -2.57 -5.83
N SER A 93 -8.62 -3.29 -5.94
CA SER A 93 -9.45 -3.65 -4.80
C SER A 93 -9.84 -5.11 -4.83
N CYS A 94 -10.02 -5.66 -3.64
CA CYS A 94 -10.53 -7.01 -3.41
C CYS A 94 -11.40 -6.98 -2.15
N GLN A 95 -12.27 -7.98 -2.01
CA GLN A 95 -12.96 -8.22 -0.76
C GLN A 95 -13.12 -9.72 -0.52
N PHE A 96 -13.23 -10.10 0.74
CA PHE A 96 -13.55 -11.47 1.14
C PHE A 96 -14.36 -11.48 2.43
N ASP A 97 -15.10 -12.58 2.63
CA ASP A 97 -15.75 -12.86 3.91
C ASP A 97 -14.81 -13.69 4.79
N PHE A 98 -14.96 -13.56 6.11
CA PHE A 98 -14.08 -14.28 7.03
C PHE A 98 -14.75 -14.71 8.34
N GLU A 99 -14.15 -15.74 8.94
CA GLU A 99 -14.34 -16.16 10.33
C GLU A 99 -12.97 -16.11 11.04
N SER A 100 -12.93 -15.47 12.21
CA SER A 100 -11.71 -15.37 13.01
C SER A 100 -11.42 -16.69 13.73
N GLU A 101 -10.17 -17.14 13.72
CA GLU A 101 -9.71 -18.41 14.31
C GLU A 101 -8.69 -18.21 15.44
N GLY A 102 -8.31 -16.95 15.72
CA GLY A 102 -7.35 -16.57 16.74
C GLY A 102 -6.16 -15.81 16.17
N PHE A 103 -5.57 -14.92 16.97
CA PHE A 103 -4.65 -13.89 16.48
C PHE A 103 -3.52 -14.41 15.58
N ASP A 104 -2.75 -15.39 16.05
CA ASP A 104 -1.59 -15.89 15.29
C ASP A 104 -2.00 -16.58 13.98
N ALA A 105 -3.08 -17.38 14.02
CA ALA A 105 -3.62 -18.05 12.83
C ALA A 105 -4.21 -17.03 11.84
N ASP A 106 -4.84 -15.97 12.35
CA ASP A 106 -5.45 -14.92 11.54
C ASP A 106 -4.41 -14.03 10.85
N VAL A 107 -3.37 -13.63 11.58
CA VAL A 107 -2.23 -12.90 11.02
C VAL A 107 -1.54 -13.74 9.94
N ALA A 108 -1.34 -15.04 10.16
CA ALA A 108 -0.73 -15.92 9.17
C ALA A 108 -1.58 -16.01 7.89
N SER A 109 -2.87 -16.28 8.01
CA SER A 109 -3.77 -16.37 6.84
C SER A 109 -3.86 -15.07 6.05
N ILE A 110 -3.91 -13.91 6.72
CA ILE A 110 -3.91 -12.61 6.03
C ILE A 110 -2.55 -12.39 5.35
N THR A 111 -1.44 -12.73 6.01
CA THR A 111 -0.10 -12.59 5.40
C THR A 111 0.01 -13.40 4.11
N ASP A 112 -0.45 -14.65 4.10
CA ASP A 112 -0.46 -15.51 2.91
C ASP A 112 -1.35 -14.92 1.81
N PHE A 113 -2.54 -14.44 2.17
CA PHE A 113 -3.44 -13.78 1.21
C PHE A 113 -2.80 -12.54 0.58
N LEU A 114 -2.11 -11.71 1.37
CA LEU A 114 -1.43 -10.52 0.87
C LEU A 114 -0.23 -10.87 -0.03
N ALA A 115 0.45 -11.99 0.24
CA ALA A 115 1.52 -12.48 -0.62
C ALA A 115 0.99 -12.88 -2.01
N ASP A 116 -0.14 -13.59 -2.05
CA ASP A 116 -0.83 -13.94 -3.30
C ASP A 116 -1.32 -12.69 -4.05
N TYR A 117 -1.85 -11.71 -3.32
CA TYR A 117 -2.25 -10.42 -3.89
C TYR A 117 -1.04 -9.72 -4.52
N GLN A 118 0.08 -9.63 -3.80
CA GLN A 118 1.30 -9.01 -4.31
C GLN A 118 1.83 -9.73 -5.56
N ALA A 119 1.81 -11.07 -5.57
CA ALA A 119 2.19 -11.86 -6.74
C ALA A 119 1.29 -11.56 -7.96
N HIS A 120 -0.02 -11.39 -7.75
CA HIS A 120 -0.94 -10.95 -8.80
C HIS A 120 -0.54 -9.57 -9.35
N THR A 121 -0.25 -8.61 -8.48
CA THR A 121 0.19 -7.27 -8.89
C THR A 121 1.52 -7.29 -9.65
N GLN A 122 2.50 -8.07 -9.18
CA GLN A 122 3.78 -8.25 -9.88
C GLN A 122 3.59 -8.88 -11.26
N SER A 123 2.68 -9.86 -11.39
CA SER A 123 2.33 -10.45 -12.68
C SER A 123 1.74 -9.42 -13.64
N PHE A 124 0.86 -8.54 -13.15
CA PHE A 124 0.33 -7.42 -13.93
C PHE A 124 1.47 -6.55 -14.48
N PHE A 125 2.35 -6.02 -13.63
CA PHE A 125 3.45 -5.16 -14.09
C PHE A 125 4.45 -5.86 -15.01
N ARG A 126 4.68 -7.16 -14.79
CA ARG A 126 5.54 -7.97 -15.67
C ARG A 126 4.98 -8.08 -17.08
N GLN A 127 3.67 -8.26 -17.22
CA GLN A 127 3.01 -8.35 -18.54
C GLN A 127 3.16 -7.06 -19.35
N TYR A 128 3.27 -5.91 -18.68
CA TYR A 128 3.46 -4.61 -19.32
C TYR A 128 4.92 -4.13 -19.35
N GLY A 129 5.88 -4.97 -18.95
CA GLY A 129 7.31 -4.69 -19.05
C GLY A 129 7.91 -3.80 -17.95
N PHE A 130 7.17 -3.54 -16.86
CA PHE A 130 7.60 -2.64 -15.78
C PHE A 130 8.46 -3.34 -14.71
N ASN A 131 9.61 -3.87 -15.10
CA ASN A 131 10.52 -4.58 -14.19
C ASN A 131 11.11 -3.69 -13.09
N SER A 132 11.21 -2.37 -13.30
CA SER A 132 11.67 -1.42 -12.27
C SER A 132 10.70 -1.31 -11.10
N ILE A 133 9.39 -1.36 -11.36
CA ILE A 133 8.35 -1.32 -10.33
C ILE A 133 8.38 -2.57 -9.46
N ILE A 134 8.65 -3.73 -10.06
CA ILE A 134 8.79 -4.98 -9.31
C ILE A 134 9.93 -4.89 -8.29
N LYS A 135 11.07 -4.33 -8.69
CA LYS A 135 12.22 -4.12 -7.78
C LYS A 135 11.90 -3.11 -6.67
N LEU A 136 11.25 -2.01 -7.02
CA LEU A 136 10.79 -1.01 -6.05
C LEU A 136 9.84 -1.60 -5.01
N GLU A 137 8.91 -2.46 -5.45
CA GLU A 137 8.04 -3.19 -4.53
C GLU A 137 8.82 -4.14 -3.62
N GLU A 138 9.78 -4.89 -4.16
CA GLU A 138 10.64 -5.78 -3.37
C GLU A 138 11.41 -4.99 -2.29
N GLU A 139 11.97 -3.84 -2.63
CA GLU A 139 12.67 -2.95 -1.69
C GLU A 139 11.71 -2.34 -0.65
N SER A 140 10.53 -1.90 -1.06
CA SER A 140 9.47 -1.39 -0.19
C SER A 140 9.07 -2.42 0.87
N ARG A 141 8.91 -3.69 0.47
CA ARG A 141 8.54 -4.79 1.38
C ARG A 141 9.63 -5.19 2.36
N MET A 142 10.90 -4.87 2.09
CA MET A 142 11.96 -5.02 3.10
C MET A 142 11.79 -4.05 4.26
N ARG A 143 11.17 -2.89 4.03
CA ARG A 143 10.91 -1.86 5.05
C ARG A 143 9.55 -2.07 5.72
N HIS A 144 8.52 -2.43 4.95
CA HIS A 144 7.18 -2.70 5.43
C HIS A 144 6.74 -4.12 5.04
N THR A 145 6.89 -5.05 5.99
CA THR A 145 6.60 -6.47 5.74
C THR A 145 5.10 -6.74 5.65
N LEU A 146 4.69 -7.73 4.86
CA LEU A 146 3.29 -8.18 4.77
C LEU A 146 2.70 -8.61 6.12
N LYS A 147 3.54 -9.11 7.04
CA LYS A 147 3.11 -9.43 8.40
C LYS A 147 2.68 -8.17 9.17
N ALA A 148 3.36 -7.04 8.95
CA ALA A 148 2.98 -5.77 9.56
C ALA A 148 1.64 -5.28 8.98
N ASP A 149 1.45 -5.38 7.66
CA ASP A 149 0.17 -5.08 7.01
C ASP A 149 -0.96 -5.99 7.53
N ALA A 150 -0.69 -7.28 7.73
CA ALA A 150 -1.66 -8.22 8.32
C ALA A 150 -2.05 -7.84 9.76
N ILE A 151 -1.10 -7.36 10.57
CA ILE A 151 -1.40 -6.86 11.93
C ILE A 151 -2.27 -5.61 11.84
N ILE A 152 -1.96 -4.66 10.94
CA ILE A 152 -2.78 -3.47 10.72
C ILE A 152 -4.21 -3.85 10.30
N ALA A 153 -4.37 -4.88 9.46
CA ALA A 153 -5.68 -5.39 9.08
C ALA A 153 -6.46 -5.91 10.29
N ILE A 154 -5.84 -6.66 11.19
CA ILE A 154 -6.47 -7.12 12.44
C ILE A 154 -6.84 -5.95 13.35
N ASP A 155 -5.95 -4.98 13.52
CA ASP A 155 -6.21 -3.80 14.35
C ASP A 155 -7.37 -2.98 13.79
N ASN A 156 -7.47 -2.82 12.46
CA ASN A 156 -8.64 -2.23 11.82
C ASN A 156 -9.93 -3.01 12.15
N LEU A 157 -9.91 -4.34 12.15
CA LEU A 157 -11.08 -5.13 12.55
C LEU A 157 -11.44 -4.94 14.03
N ARG A 158 -10.45 -4.84 14.93
CA ARG A 158 -10.66 -4.57 16.35
C ARG A 158 -11.31 -3.21 16.57
N GLU A 159 -10.79 -2.17 15.92
CA GLU A 159 -11.35 -0.81 15.96
C GLU A 159 -12.82 -0.76 15.48
N ASN A 160 -13.20 -1.67 14.59
CA ASN A 160 -14.56 -1.80 14.07
C ASN A 160 -15.44 -2.81 14.83
N ASN A 161 -15.01 -3.34 15.98
CA ASN A 161 -15.71 -4.37 16.78
C ASN A 161 -16.03 -5.64 15.98
N MET A 162 -15.13 -6.02 15.08
CA MET A 162 -15.26 -7.20 14.21
C MET A 162 -14.28 -8.32 14.58
N TYR A 163 -13.48 -8.11 15.64
CA TYR A 163 -12.45 -9.02 16.09
C TYR A 163 -12.35 -9.00 17.62
N GLU A 164 -12.53 -10.15 18.26
CA GLU A 164 -12.67 -10.26 19.73
C GLU A 164 -11.52 -11.01 20.42
N PHE A 165 -10.54 -11.53 19.66
CA PHE A 165 -9.38 -12.25 20.21
C PHE A 165 -8.24 -11.31 20.67
#